data_AF-A0A7S4QES1-F1
#
_entry.id   AF-A0A7S4QES1-F1
#
_cell.length_a   1.000
_cell.length_b   1.000
_cell.length_c   1.000
_cell.angle_alpha   90.00
_cell.angle_beta   90.00
_cell.angle_gamma   90.00
#
_symmetry.space_group_name_H-M   'P 1'
#
loop_
_entity.id
_entity.type
_entity.pdbx_description
1 polymer ?
#
loop_
_entity_poly.entity_id
_entity_poly.type
_entity_poly.pdbx_seq_one_letter_code
_entity_poly.pdbx_strand_id
1 'polypeptide(L)'
;KNIKMRLNSNFNVFTSTNFSPTKYIPSPSNGVNRFLLDRIGTEQARATTIVQFAPHSTFPKHTHIGGEEFVVLEGTFCDEYGSFPKGTYVRNPIGSAHAPYVEGDGCVIMVKLLQMADDVGEGTAPLYVHFDDERKESTEYGSVLNMYCNDQTGERVQMCWVQPNTLFPVDDYAVNGGEELFVIQGSLQLGGGGEGEDENDEYVKWGWLRFPPLTTPPPPPLHRNKLKAGKNAAQIYRKAGHLTSKALSMEKMQLATLEE
;
A
#
# COMPACT_ATOMS: atom_id res chain seq x y z
N LYS A 1 18.04 20.14 -3.59
CA LYS A 1 18.82 19.70 -4.79
C LYS A 1 18.59 18.21 -5.03
N ASN A 2 17.95 17.88 -6.15
CA ASN A 2 17.64 16.55 -6.72
C ASN A 2 16.52 15.68 -6.07
N ILE A 3 15.29 16.22 -5.98
CA ILE A 3 14.09 15.37 -6.12
C ILE A 3 13.98 15.03 -7.62
N LYS A 4 14.75 14.06 -8.11
CA LYS A 4 14.79 13.74 -9.56
C LYS A 4 13.78 12.67 -9.98
N MET A 5 13.21 11.92 -9.05
CA MET A 5 12.26 10.84 -9.37
C MET A 5 10.92 11.13 -8.71
N ARG A 6 9.90 11.28 -9.57
CA ARG A 6 8.49 11.40 -9.23
C ARG A 6 7.73 10.40 -10.09
N LEU A 7 7.03 9.47 -9.46
CA LEU A 7 6.15 8.51 -10.11
C LEU A 7 4.82 8.56 -9.37
N ASN A 8 3.72 8.78 -10.10
CA ASN A 8 2.38 8.79 -9.52
C ASN A 8 2.29 9.68 -8.26
N SER A 9 3.01 10.81 -8.27
CA SER A 9 3.22 11.64 -7.09
C SER A 9 2.17 12.74 -6.90
N ASN A 10 1.24 12.89 -7.84
CA ASN A 10 0.12 13.81 -7.68
C ASN A 10 -1.02 13.08 -6.95
N PHE A 11 -1.17 13.37 -5.66
CA PHE A 11 -2.20 12.73 -4.82
C PHE A 11 -3.61 13.29 -5.02
N ASN A 12 -3.77 14.31 -5.88
CA ASN A 12 -5.06 14.91 -6.22
C ASN A 12 -5.70 14.30 -7.47
N VAL A 13 -5.04 13.31 -8.09
CA VAL A 13 -5.57 12.60 -9.25
C VAL A 13 -5.70 11.12 -8.93
N PHE A 14 -6.69 10.49 -9.56
CA PHE A 14 -6.76 9.04 -9.58
C PHE A 14 -5.53 8.48 -10.28
N THR A 15 -5.06 7.34 -9.80
CA THR A 15 -3.97 6.63 -10.42
C THR A 15 -4.16 5.13 -10.21
N SER A 16 -3.82 4.34 -11.22
CA SER A 16 -3.90 2.90 -11.13
C SER A 16 -2.82 2.25 -11.96
N THR A 17 -2.49 1.00 -11.62
CA THR A 17 -1.63 0.16 -12.44
C THR A 17 -1.89 -1.31 -12.15
N ASN A 18 -1.93 -2.14 -13.19
CA ASN A 18 -1.87 -3.57 -13.10
C ASN A 18 -0.41 -4.00 -13.00
N PHE A 19 -0.17 -4.97 -12.12
CA PHE A 19 1.15 -5.55 -12.00
C PHE A 19 1.61 -6.16 -13.33
N SER A 20 2.85 -5.83 -13.72
CA SER A 20 3.52 -6.47 -14.85
C SER A 20 4.93 -6.88 -14.45
N PRO A 21 5.26 -8.19 -14.47
CA PRO A 21 6.59 -8.66 -14.10
C PRO A 21 7.67 -8.17 -15.07
N THR A 22 7.30 -7.76 -16.30
CA THR A 22 8.26 -7.20 -17.28
C THR A 22 8.69 -5.77 -16.94
N LYS A 23 7.98 -5.09 -16.04
CA LYS A 23 8.30 -3.72 -15.59
C LYS A 23 9.13 -3.70 -14.29
N TYR A 24 9.55 -4.85 -13.78
CA TYR A 24 10.50 -4.90 -12.67
C TYR A 24 11.81 -4.19 -13.04
N ILE A 25 12.32 -3.39 -12.11
CA ILE A 25 13.66 -2.78 -12.20
C ILE A 25 14.54 -3.31 -11.07
N PRO A 26 15.86 -3.47 -11.30
CA PRO A 26 16.77 -3.87 -10.23
C PRO A 26 16.85 -2.77 -9.16
N SER A 27 17.04 -3.20 -7.92
CA SER A 27 17.41 -2.31 -6.82
C SER A 27 18.93 -2.21 -6.65
N PRO A 28 19.44 -1.26 -5.84
CA PRO A 28 20.86 -1.26 -5.44
C PRO A 28 21.30 -2.53 -4.72
N SER A 29 20.37 -3.23 -4.06
CA SER A 29 20.64 -4.51 -3.39
C SER A 29 20.61 -5.65 -4.39
N ASN A 30 21.67 -6.47 -4.38
CA ASN A 30 21.79 -7.63 -5.26
C ASN A 30 20.64 -8.62 -5.03
N GLY A 31 20.10 -9.19 -6.12
CA GLY A 31 19.02 -10.18 -6.07
C GLY A 31 17.64 -9.60 -5.75
N VAL A 32 17.47 -8.28 -5.80
CA VAL A 32 16.24 -7.62 -5.36
C VAL A 32 15.71 -6.70 -6.45
N ASN A 33 14.48 -6.98 -6.89
CA ASN A 33 13.79 -6.25 -7.95
C ASN A 33 12.59 -5.48 -7.39
N ARG A 34 12.23 -4.37 -8.04
CA ARG A 34 11.18 -3.45 -7.61
C ARG A 34 10.22 -3.13 -8.74
N PHE A 35 8.92 -3.21 -8.48
CA PHE A 35 7.87 -2.66 -9.32
C PHE A 35 7.28 -1.47 -8.58
N LEU A 36 7.58 -0.27 -9.06
CA LEU A 36 7.23 0.98 -8.38
C LEU A 36 5.76 1.32 -8.63
N LEU A 37 5.01 1.64 -7.57
CA LEU A 37 3.60 2.06 -7.65
C LEU A 37 3.47 3.57 -7.53
N ASP A 38 4.01 4.15 -6.46
CA ASP A 38 4.24 5.59 -6.33
C ASP A 38 5.60 5.88 -5.71
N ARG A 39 6.15 7.06 -6.02
CA ARG A 39 7.45 7.49 -5.50
C ARG A 39 7.65 9.00 -5.52
N ILE A 40 8.21 9.52 -4.42
CA ILE A 40 8.75 10.87 -4.34
C ILE A 40 10.15 10.79 -3.71
N GLY A 41 11.17 11.11 -4.51
CA GLY A 41 12.57 11.04 -4.09
C GLY A 41 13.35 9.91 -4.75
N THR A 42 14.67 9.91 -4.54
CA THR A 42 15.60 8.97 -5.17
C THR A 42 15.80 7.74 -4.31
N GLU A 43 16.85 7.61 -3.49
CA GLU A 43 17.08 6.41 -2.66
C GLU A 43 16.29 6.43 -1.36
N GLN A 44 16.38 7.52 -0.60
CA GLN A 44 15.45 7.82 0.49
C GLN A 44 14.21 8.46 -0.11
N ALA A 45 13.14 7.68 -0.25
CA ALA A 45 11.94 8.09 -0.96
C ALA A 45 10.69 7.68 -0.20
N ARG A 46 9.68 8.56 -0.19
CA ARG A 46 8.31 8.16 0.08
C ARG A 46 7.90 7.27 -1.08
N ALA A 47 7.65 5.99 -0.81
CA ALA A 47 7.44 5.03 -1.89
C ALA A 47 6.49 3.92 -1.50
N THR A 48 5.63 3.54 -2.46
CA THR A 48 4.86 2.30 -2.44
C THR A 48 5.40 1.42 -3.58
N THR A 49 5.76 0.17 -3.28
CA THR A 49 6.50 -0.68 -4.21
C THR A 49 6.19 -2.16 -3.97
N ILE A 50 6.10 -2.96 -5.02
CA ILE A 50 6.20 -4.41 -4.91
C ILE A 50 7.68 -4.79 -5.04
N VAL A 51 8.22 -5.48 -4.04
CA VAL A 51 9.63 -5.89 -4.00
C VAL A 51 9.69 -7.41 -4.10
N GLN A 52 10.50 -7.90 -5.04
CA GLN A 52 10.82 -9.31 -5.18
C GLN A 52 12.25 -9.55 -4.71
N PHE A 53 12.41 -10.48 -3.79
CA PHE A 53 13.67 -10.95 -3.24
C PHE A 53 14.00 -12.33 -3.81
N ALA A 54 15.22 -12.49 -4.32
CA ALA A 54 15.75 -13.79 -4.70
C ALA A 54 15.90 -14.72 -3.48
N PRO A 55 15.91 -16.05 -3.71
CA PRO A 55 16.29 -17.03 -2.68
C PRO A 55 17.53 -16.62 -1.89
N HIS A 56 17.48 -16.78 -0.57
CA HIS A 56 18.61 -16.51 0.33
C HIS A 56 19.14 -15.07 0.34
N SER A 57 18.34 -14.10 -0.11
CA SER A 57 18.71 -12.68 -0.03
C SER A 57 18.87 -12.23 1.42
N THR A 58 19.92 -11.45 1.70
CA THR A 58 20.20 -10.87 3.03
C THR A 58 20.48 -9.38 2.92
N PHE A 59 20.08 -8.62 3.94
CA PHE A 59 20.28 -7.19 4.00
C PHE A 59 21.03 -6.81 5.27
N PRO A 60 21.97 -5.87 5.17
CA PRO A 60 22.57 -5.27 6.35
C PRO A 60 21.49 -4.65 7.24
N LYS A 61 21.79 -4.65 8.55
CA LYS A 61 20.95 -3.94 9.51
C LYS A 61 20.79 -2.48 9.10
N HIS A 62 19.55 -2.00 9.05
CA HIS A 62 19.23 -0.63 8.68
C HIS A 62 18.08 -0.08 9.52
N THR A 63 17.95 1.25 9.52
CA THR A 63 16.95 1.98 10.33
C THR A 63 15.86 2.56 9.44
N HIS A 64 14.61 2.38 9.86
CA HIS A 64 13.42 2.91 9.20
C HIS A 64 13.16 4.35 9.63
N ILE A 65 13.84 5.30 8.98
CA ILE A 65 13.82 6.70 9.40
C ILE A 65 12.44 7.35 9.36
N GLY A 66 11.51 6.88 8.52
CA GLY A 66 10.11 7.33 8.43
C GLY A 66 9.12 6.16 8.44
N GLY A 67 9.55 5.05 9.04
CA GLY A 67 8.75 3.83 9.14
C GLY A 67 8.73 2.98 7.87
N GLU A 68 8.33 1.73 8.06
CA GLU A 68 8.12 0.72 7.01
C GLU A 68 6.83 -0.04 7.29
N GLU A 69 5.97 -0.13 6.30
CA GLU A 69 4.76 -0.95 6.34
C GLU A 69 4.80 -1.93 5.17
N PHE A 70 4.55 -3.22 5.39
CA PHE A 70 4.50 -4.17 4.29
C PHE A 70 3.48 -5.28 4.47
N VAL A 71 3.15 -5.92 3.35
CA VAL A 71 2.38 -7.16 3.28
C VAL A 71 3.20 -8.20 2.53
N VAL A 72 3.35 -9.39 3.11
CA VAL A 72 4.00 -10.53 2.46
C VAL A 72 3.02 -11.19 1.50
N LEU A 73 3.32 -11.11 0.21
CA LEU A 73 2.47 -11.57 -0.90
C LEU A 73 2.79 -13.02 -1.28
N GLU A 74 4.07 -13.38 -1.28
CA GLU A 74 4.61 -14.72 -1.58
C GLU A 74 5.85 -15.00 -0.75
N GLY A 75 6.10 -16.27 -0.43
CA GLY A 75 7.25 -16.70 0.36
C GLY A 75 7.17 -16.29 1.83
N THR A 76 8.35 -16.14 2.45
CA THR A 76 8.50 -15.75 3.85
C THR A 76 9.59 -14.68 3.95
N PHE A 77 9.24 -13.55 4.56
CA PHE A 77 10.20 -12.52 4.95
C PHE A 77 10.64 -12.78 6.39
N CYS A 78 11.92 -12.62 6.71
CA CYS A 78 12.42 -12.88 8.06
C CYS A 78 13.33 -11.74 8.54
N ASP A 79 13.43 -11.58 9.84
CA ASP A 79 14.44 -10.74 10.51
C ASP A 79 14.80 -11.32 11.89
N GLU A 80 15.47 -10.55 12.74
CA GLU A 80 15.83 -10.99 14.10
C GLU A 80 14.62 -11.20 15.04
N TYR A 81 13.44 -10.72 14.67
CA TYR A 81 12.22 -10.80 15.48
C TYR A 81 11.33 -11.98 15.08
N GLY A 82 11.50 -12.55 13.88
CA GLY A 82 10.84 -13.78 13.50
C GLY A 82 10.72 -14.00 12.00
N SER A 83 9.76 -14.84 11.64
CA SER A 83 9.42 -15.20 10.27
C SER A 83 7.99 -14.75 9.96
N PHE A 84 7.83 -14.05 8.87
CA PHE A 84 6.59 -13.43 8.41
C PHE A 84 6.20 -14.11 7.09
N PRO A 85 5.39 -15.19 7.13
CA PRO A 85 4.96 -15.88 5.92
C PRO A 85 3.99 -15.02 5.12
N LYS A 86 3.74 -15.41 3.86
CA LYS A 86 2.62 -14.91 3.06
C LYS A 86 1.35 -14.88 3.90
N GLY A 87 0.69 -13.73 3.93
CA GLY A 87 -0.44 -13.52 4.85
C GLY A 87 -0.15 -12.50 5.95
N THR A 88 1.11 -12.13 6.13
CA THR A 88 1.51 -11.23 7.21
C THR A 88 1.53 -9.77 6.74
N TYR A 89 0.82 -8.93 7.47
CA TYR A 89 0.94 -7.47 7.47
C TYR A 89 1.86 -7.04 8.61
N VAL A 90 2.79 -6.13 8.33
CA VAL A 90 3.78 -5.66 9.30
C VAL A 90 3.87 -4.13 9.26
N ARG A 91 3.98 -3.51 10.43
CA ARG A 91 4.42 -2.12 10.58
C ARG A 91 5.64 -2.06 11.49
N ASN A 92 6.73 -1.56 10.94
CA ASN A 92 7.96 -1.23 11.64
C ASN A 92 7.98 0.30 11.87
N PRO A 93 7.84 0.78 13.12
CA PRO A 93 7.66 2.20 13.41
C PRO A 93 8.91 3.04 13.10
N ILE A 94 8.75 4.36 13.10
CA ILE A 94 9.84 5.32 12.92
C ILE A 94 10.97 5.05 13.92
N GLY A 95 12.19 4.87 13.39
CA GLY A 95 13.39 4.63 14.19
C GLY A 95 13.65 3.17 14.57
N SER A 96 12.73 2.26 14.25
CA SER A 96 12.99 0.82 14.34
C SER A 96 14.11 0.41 13.38
N ALA A 97 14.81 -0.68 13.69
CA ALA A 97 15.91 -1.17 12.88
C ALA A 97 16.00 -2.69 12.93
N HIS A 98 16.21 -3.31 11.79
CA HIS A 98 16.31 -4.76 11.65
C HIS A 98 17.28 -5.17 10.53
N ALA A 99 17.64 -6.44 10.48
CA ALA A 99 18.46 -7.05 9.44
C ALA A 99 17.64 -8.11 8.66
N PRO A 100 16.95 -7.72 7.58
CA PRO A 100 16.12 -8.63 6.81
C PRO A 100 16.90 -9.74 6.12
N TYR A 101 16.24 -10.89 6.03
CA TYR A 101 16.66 -11.98 5.17
C TYR A 101 15.45 -12.76 4.65
N VAL A 102 15.68 -13.53 3.61
CA VAL A 102 14.68 -14.39 2.98
C VAL A 102 15.18 -15.82 3.00
N GLU A 103 14.33 -16.74 3.45
CA GLU A 103 14.59 -18.17 3.42
C GLU A 103 13.99 -18.82 2.17
N GLY A 104 14.46 -20.02 1.83
CA GLY A 104 13.87 -20.85 0.78
C GLY A 104 13.80 -20.19 -0.60
N ASP A 105 12.64 -20.31 -1.25
CA ASP A 105 12.42 -20.02 -2.68
C ASP A 105 12.28 -18.53 -3.05
N GLY A 106 12.58 -17.61 -2.12
CA GLY A 106 12.43 -16.18 -2.31
C GLY A 106 11.18 -15.61 -1.64
N CYS A 107 10.96 -14.31 -1.80
CA CYS A 107 9.86 -13.59 -1.14
C CYS A 107 9.38 -12.42 -2.02
N VAL A 108 8.09 -12.13 -1.99
CA VAL A 108 7.51 -10.93 -2.61
C VAL A 108 6.68 -10.18 -1.58
N ILE A 109 6.92 -8.89 -1.44
CA ILE A 109 6.15 -8.01 -0.55
C ILE A 109 5.61 -6.80 -1.31
N MET A 110 4.47 -6.26 -0.87
CA MET A 110 4.13 -4.86 -1.12
C MET A 110 4.61 -4.06 0.09
N VAL A 111 5.43 -3.03 -0.13
CA VAL A 111 6.01 -2.21 0.94
C VAL A 111 5.75 -0.73 0.71
N LYS A 112 5.53 -0.02 1.82
CA LYS A 112 5.39 1.42 1.95
C LYS A 112 6.51 1.94 2.86
N LEU A 113 7.30 2.87 2.35
CA LEU A 113 8.41 3.49 3.08
C LEU A 113 8.17 4.99 3.25
N LEU A 114 8.55 5.53 4.40
CA LEU A 114 8.47 6.96 4.74
C LEU A 114 7.05 7.53 4.66
N GLN A 115 6.06 6.71 5.03
CA GLN A 115 4.63 7.04 5.01
C GLN A 115 3.99 7.00 6.41
N MET A 116 4.78 6.80 7.47
CA MET A 116 4.29 6.83 8.85
C MET A 116 4.31 8.26 9.41
N ALA A 117 3.35 8.55 10.29
CA ALA A 117 3.27 9.84 10.95
C ALA A 117 4.34 10.00 12.04
N ASP A 118 5.03 11.14 12.09
CA ASP A 118 5.98 11.47 13.17
C ASP A 118 5.22 11.99 14.40
N ASP A 119 4.38 11.13 14.97
CA ASP A 119 3.54 11.42 16.12
C ASP A 119 3.52 10.28 17.14
N VAL A 120 2.81 10.51 18.26
CA VAL A 120 2.63 9.49 19.31
C VAL A 120 1.63 8.38 18.94
N GLY A 121 0.90 8.53 17.82
CA GLY A 121 -0.13 7.60 17.36
C GLY A 121 0.42 6.39 16.57
N GLU A 122 1.63 6.47 16.02
CA GLU A 122 2.27 5.33 15.33
C GLU A 122 2.68 4.17 16.25
N GLY A 123 2.76 4.41 17.57
CA GLY A 123 3.33 3.45 18.51
C GLY A 123 4.84 3.32 18.36
N THR A 124 5.48 2.66 19.32
CA THR A 124 6.95 2.51 19.37
C THR A 124 7.42 1.08 19.17
N ALA A 125 6.50 0.13 19.08
CA ALA A 125 6.77 -1.28 18.87
C ALA A 125 6.23 -1.72 17.50
N PRO A 126 6.91 -2.67 16.82
CA PRO A 126 6.37 -3.27 15.61
C PRO A 126 5.00 -3.92 15.82
N LEU A 127 4.15 -3.81 14.80
CA LEU A 127 2.85 -4.47 14.71
C LEU A 127 2.93 -5.58 13.67
N TYR A 128 2.40 -6.76 14.00
CA TYR A 128 2.32 -7.90 13.12
C TYR A 128 0.89 -8.45 13.12
N VAL A 129 0.32 -8.68 11.95
CA VAL A 129 -1.03 -9.21 11.79
C VAL A 129 -1.01 -10.27 10.69
N HIS A 130 -1.29 -11.53 11.04
CA HIS A 130 -1.50 -12.58 10.04
C HIS A 130 -2.98 -12.66 9.69
N PHE A 131 -3.38 -12.13 8.54
CA PHE A 131 -4.80 -11.86 8.25
C PHE A 131 -5.68 -13.10 8.02
N ASP A 132 -5.08 -14.29 7.98
CA ASP A 132 -5.82 -15.56 7.95
C ASP A 132 -6.13 -16.11 9.35
N ASP A 133 -5.37 -15.69 10.37
CA ASP A 133 -5.53 -16.17 11.75
C ASP A 133 -6.44 -15.26 12.59
N GLU A 134 -6.61 -14.01 12.15
CA GLU A 134 -7.39 -13.02 12.88
C GLU A 134 -8.90 -13.12 12.64
N ARG A 135 -9.66 -12.71 13.66
CA ARG A 135 -11.12 -12.62 13.59
C ARG A 135 -11.55 -11.51 12.64
N LYS A 136 -12.42 -11.86 11.69
CA LYS A 136 -13.01 -10.93 10.71
C LYS A 136 -14.41 -10.52 11.14
N GLU A 137 -14.76 -9.27 10.88
CA GLU A 137 -16.11 -8.74 11.05
C GLU A 137 -16.91 -8.96 9.76
N SER A 138 -18.17 -9.40 9.89
CA SER A 138 -19.06 -9.54 8.73
C SER A 138 -19.60 -8.18 8.32
N THR A 139 -19.69 -7.95 7.03
CA THR A 139 -20.21 -6.72 6.42
C THR A 139 -21.23 -7.06 5.33
N GLU A 140 -21.90 -6.04 4.78
CA GLU A 140 -22.82 -6.23 3.64
C GLU A 140 -22.12 -6.68 2.36
N TYR A 141 -20.82 -6.40 2.22
CA TYR A 141 -20.03 -6.73 1.03
C TYR A 141 -19.16 -7.99 1.20
N GLY A 142 -19.12 -8.58 2.40
CA GLY A 142 -18.33 -9.75 2.73
C GLY A 142 -17.80 -9.69 4.16
N SER A 143 -16.49 -9.49 4.33
CA SER A 143 -15.89 -9.34 5.66
C SER A 143 -14.70 -8.41 5.67
N VAL A 144 -14.39 -7.85 6.82
CA VAL A 144 -13.27 -6.92 7.03
C VAL A 144 -12.47 -7.29 8.26
N LEU A 145 -11.15 -7.08 8.18
CA LEU A 145 -10.23 -7.12 9.31
C LEU A 145 -9.59 -5.73 9.43
N ASN A 146 -9.79 -5.07 10.56
CA ASN A 146 -9.11 -3.81 10.88
C ASN A 146 -7.69 -4.14 11.36
N MET A 147 -6.68 -3.75 10.60
CA MET A 147 -5.27 -4.07 10.91
C MET A 147 -4.57 -2.93 11.63
N TYR A 148 -4.89 -1.67 11.29
CA TYR A 148 -4.28 -0.50 11.92
C TYR A 148 -5.19 0.73 11.84
N CYS A 149 -5.10 1.61 12.83
CA CYS A 149 -5.69 2.93 12.81
C CYS A 149 -4.76 3.96 13.47
N ASN A 150 -4.78 5.19 12.95
CA ASN A 150 -4.22 6.37 13.60
C ASN A 150 -5.31 7.43 13.71
N ASP A 151 -5.69 7.80 14.94
CA ASP A 151 -6.75 8.79 15.16
C ASP A 151 -6.30 10.23 14.94
N GLN A 152 -4.99 10.49 14.97
CA GLN A 152 -4.46 11.81 14.69
C GLN A 152 -4.51 12.12 13.20
N THR A 153 -4.10 11.17 12.37
CA THR A 153 -4.09 11.35 10.91
C THR A 153 -5.42 10.98 10.25
N GLY A 154 -6.20 10.09 10.88
CA GLY A 154 -7.37 9.46 10.27
C GLY A 154 -7.01 8.24 9.42
N GLU A 155 -5.74 7.81 9.38
CA GLU A 155 -5.32 6.61 8.66
C GLU A 155 -6.05 5.37 9.20
N ARG A 156 -6.53 4.53 8.27
CA ARG A 156 -7.11 3.22 8.53
C ARG A 156 -6.53 2.22 7.54
N VAL A 157 -6.08 1.08 8.04
CA VAL A 157 -5.62 -0.04 7.21
C VAL A 157 -6.47 -1.26 7.49
N GLN A 158 -7.03 -1.81 6.44
CA GLN A 158 -7.96 -2.93 6.49
C GLN A 158 -7.57 -4.00 5.47
N MET A 159 -7.84 -5.26 5.81
CA MET A 159 -7.95 -6.34 4.83
C MET A 159 -9.43 -6.61 4.59
N CYS A 160 -9.86 -6.57 3.34
CA CYS A 160 -11.26 -6.71 2.95
C CYS A 160 -11.44 -7.95 2.05
N TRP A 161 -12.41 -8.81 2.38
CA TRP A 161 -12.85 -9.90 1.52
C TRP A 161 -14.22 -9.53 0.96
N VAL A 162 -14.30 -9.42 -0.35
CA VAL A 162 -15.46 -8.89 -1.08
C VAL A 162 -16.08 -10.00 -1.90
N GLN A 163 -17.38 -10.20 -1.73
CA GLN A 163 -18.12 -11.22 -2.45
C GLN A 163 -18.12 -10.97 -3.98
N PRO A 164 -18.25 -12.02 -4.80
CA PRO A 164 -18.26 -11.89 -6.24
C PRO A 164 -19.30 -10.89 -6.75
N ASN A 165 -18.89 -10.00 -7.67
CA ASN A 165 -19.76 -8.98 -8.28
C ASN A 165 -20.39 -7.97 -7.31
N THR A 166 -19.97 -7.94 -6.05
CA THR A 166 -20.50 -7.02 -5.04
C THR A 166 -19.75 -5.69 -5.06
N LEU A 167 -20.49 -4.58 -4.90
CA LEU A 167 -19.90 -3.25 -4.80
C LEU A 167 -18.94 -3.16 -3.62
N PHE A 168 -17.81 -2.49 -3.84
CA PHE A 168 -16.84 -2.22 -2.79
C PHE A 168 -17.24 -0.94 -2.06
N PRO A 169 -17.37 -0.97 -0.72
CA PRO A 169 -17.90 0.16 0.04
C PRO A 169 -17.03 1.40 -0.13
N VAL A 170 -17.64 2.57 0.07
CA VAL A 170 -16.94 3.84 0.20
C VAL A 170 -17.37 4.45 1.53
N ASP A 171 -16.42 4.86 2.36
CA ASP A 171 -16.65 5.47 3.66
C ASP A 171 -16.05 6.88 3.74
N ASP A 172 -16.34 7.60 4.82
CA ASP A 172 -15.90 8.98 5.01
C ASP A 172 -14.38 9.12 5.04
N TYR A 173 -13.64 8.10 5.45
CA TYR A 173 -12.17 8.12 5.44
C TYR A 173 -11.64 8.08 4.00
N ALA A 174 -12.18 7.21 3.16
CA ALA A 174 -11.85 7.16 1.73
C ALA A 174 -12.23 8.45 1.01
N VAL A 175 -13.41 8.98 1.31
CA VAL A 175 -13.94 10.21 0.69
C VAL A 175 -13.09 11.42 1.06
N ASN A 176 -12.85 11.64 2.35
CA ASN A 176 -12.23 12.88 2.84
C ASN A 176 -10.70 12.83 2.88
N GLY A 177 -10.11 11.63 2.93
CA GLY A 177 -8.67 11.46 3.08
C GLY A 177 -8.02 10.57 2.03
N GLY A 178 -8.75 10.26 0.95
CA GLY A 178 -8.28 9.42 -0.13
C GLY A 178 -8.22 7.95 0.26
N GLU A 179 -8.04 7.11 -0.75
CA GLU A 179 -8.08 5.66 -0.59
C GLU A 179 -7.09 4.99 -1.54
N GLU A 180 -6.42 3.97 -1.04
CA GLU A 180 -5.49 3.16 -1.79
C GLU A 180 -5.86 1.68 -1.63
N LEU A 181 -6.00 1.00 -2.76
CA LEU A 181 -6.45 -0.38 -2.86
C LEU A 181 -5.38 -1.20 -3.56
N PHE A 182 -5.05 -2.35 -2.98
CA PHE A 182 -4.14 -3.31 -3.56
C PHE A 182 -4.78 -4.70 -3.57
N VAL A 183 -4.89 -5.30 -4.75
CA VAL A 183 -5.55 -6.59 -4.94
C VAL A 183 -4.61 -7.71 -4.51
N ILE A 184 -4.90 -8.39 -3.40
CA ILE A 184 -4.13 -9.55 -2.93
C ILE A 184 -4.53 -10.80 -3.73
N GLN A 185 -5.84 -10.98 -3.95
CA GLN A 185 -6.42 -12.08 -4.74
C GLN A 185 -7.71 -11.62 -5.45
N GLY A 186 -8.08 -12.31 -6.53
CA GLY A 186 -9.27 -11.99 -7.31
C GLY A 186 -9.06 -10.77 -8.21
N SER A 187 -10.10 -9.95 -8.36
CA SER A 187 -10.03 -8.70 -9.13
C SER A 187 -11.04 -7.65 -8.66
N LEU A 188 -10.74 -6.38 -8.97
CA LEU A 188 -11.67 -5.26 -8.88
C LEU A 188 -12.03 -4.79 -10.28
N GLN A 189 -13.30 -4.44 -10.49
CA GLN A 189 -13.80 -3.84 -11.72
C GLN A 189 -14.29 -2.42 -11.45
N LEU A 190 -13.70 -1.44 -12.11
CA LEU A 190 -14.11 -0.03 -12.06
C LEU A 190 -14.98 0.26 -13.28
N GLY A 191 -16.30 0.35 -13.12
CA GLY A 191 -17.17 0.54 -14.28
C GLY A 191 -17.12 1.96 -14.87
N GLY A 192 -16.88 2.09 -16.18
CA GLY A 192 -17.22 3.29 -16.95
C GLY A 192 -16.09 3.93 -17.75
N GLY A 193 -15.07 3.16 -18.14
CA GLY A 193 -13.91 3.64 -18.89
C GLY A 193 -12.95 4.37 -17.97
N GLY A 194 -11.97 3.64 -17.42
CA GLY A 194 -10.98 4.16 -16.50
C GLY A 194 -10.12 5.27 -17.12
N GLU A 195 -9.93 6.36 -16.39
CA GLU A 195 -8.92 7.39 -16.69
C GLU A 195 -7.51 6.99 -16.16
N GLY A 196 -7.22 5.68 -16.07
CA GLY A 196 -5.97 5.14 -15.54
C GLY A 196 -4.93 4.80 -16.63
N GLU A 197 -3.73 4.35 -16.23
CA GLU A 197 -2.72 3.86 -17.18
C GLU A 197 -3.16 2.57 -17.91
N ASP A 198 -4.14 1.85 -17.35
CA ASP A 198 -4.66 0.62 -17.93
C ASP A 198 -6.03 0.87 -18.60
N GLU A 199 -6.12 0.54 -19.88
CA GLU A 199 -7.35 0.62 -20.68
C GLU A 199 -8.41 -0.42 -20.27
N ASN A 200 -8.04 -1.40 -19.46
CA ASN A 200 -8.95 -2.42 -18.93
C ASN A 200 -9.49 -1.97 -17.57
N ASP A 201 -10.80 -1.77 -17.49
CA ASP A 201 -11.58 -1.50 -16.26
C ASP A 201 -11.46 -2.61 -15.18
N GLU A 202 -10.59 -3.62 -15.35
CA GLU A 202 -10.34 -4.70 -14.41
C GLU A 202 -8.89 -4.69 -13.88
N TYR A 203 -8.77 -4.75 -12.56
CA TYR A 203 -7.52 -4.79 -11.82
C TYR A 203 -7.40 -6.14 -11.12
N VAL A 204 -6.44 -6.96 -11.55
CA VAL A 204 -6.28 -8.35 -11.08
C VAL A 204 -5.29 -8.43 -9.91
N LYS A 205 -4.89 -9.64 -9.50
CA LYS A 205 -3.85 -9.86 -8.47
C LYS A 205 -2.65 -8.91 -8.67
N TRP A 206 -2.35 -8.16 -7.62
CA TRP A 206 -1.34 -7.10 -7.48
C TRP A 206 -1.59 -5.84 -8.30
N GLY A 207 -2.80 -5.69 -8.84
CA GLY A 207 -3.32 -4.42 -9.31
C GLY A 207 -3.47 -3.43 -8.15
N TRP A 208 -3.16 -2.18 -8.43
CA TRP A 208 -3.13 -1.08 -7.48
C TRP A 208 -3.98 0.07 -8.00
N LEU A 209 -4.76 0.67 -7.09
CA LEU A 209 -5.57 1.85 -7.37
C LEU A 209 -5.39 2.85 -6.23
N ARG A 210 -5.34 4.14 -6.56
CA ARG A 210 -5.35 5.23 -5.59
C ARG A 210 -6.35 6.29 -6.02
N PHE A 211 -7.34 6.51 -5.18
CA PHE A 211 -8.34 7.55 -5.32
C PHE A 211 -7.94 8.77 -4.48
N PRO A 212 -7.99 9.99 -5.05
CA PRO A 212 -7.69 11.20 -4.31
C PRO A 212 -8.78 11.49 -3.28
N PRO A 213 -8.48 12.28 -2.23
CA PRO A 213 -9.52 12.92 -1.43
C PRO A 213 -10.48 13.73 -2.31
N LEU A 214 -11.74 13.86 -1.89
CA LEU A 214 -12.62 14.85 -2.50
C LEU A 214 -12.07 16.26 -2.24
N THR A 215 -11.68 16.93 -3.31
CA THR A 215 -11.26 18.33 -3.30
C THR A 215 -12.39 19.24 -3.79
N THR A 216 -12.22 20.55 -3.61
CA THR A 216 -13.12 21.57 -4.14
C THR A 216 -12.34 22.41 -5.16
N PRO A 217 -12.71 22.41 -6.46
CA PRO A 217 -13.78 21.61 -7.10
C PRO A 217 -13.43 20.11 -7.15
N PRO A 218 -14.44 19.22 -7.20
CA PRO A 218 -14.20 17.78 -7.23
C PRO A 218 -13.42 17.37 -8.47
N PRO A 219 -12.59 16.32 -8.40
CA PRO A 219 -11.96 15.74 -9.58
C PRO A 219 -13.03 15.29 -10.60
N PRO A 220 -12.66 15.09 -11.88
CA PRO A 220 -13.54 14.49 -12.90
C PRO A 220 -14.24 13.23 -12.36
N PRO A 221 -15.41 12.85 -12.90
CA PRO A 221 -16.24 11.79 -12.34
C PRO A 221 -15.49 10.46 -12.28
N LEU A 222 -14.91 10.19 -11.12
CA LEU A 222 -14.34 8.91 -10.76
C LEU A 222 -15.51 8.00 -10.39
N HIS A 223 -15.73 6.96 -11.18
CA HIS A 223 -16.76 5.95 -10.94
C HIS A 223 -16.43 5.03 -9.75
N ARG A 224 -15.80 5.57 -8.69
CA ARG A 224 -15.44 4.85 -7.48
C ARG A 224 -16.65 4.20 -6.81
N ASN A 225 -17.82 4.84 -6.88
CA ASN A 225 -19.09 4.28 -6.41
C ASN A 225 -19.60 3.07 -7.23
N LYS A 226 -19.02 2.81 -8.41
CA LYS A 226 -19.28 1.63 -9.24
C LYS A 226 -18.21 0.55 -9.10
N LEU A 227 -17.17 0.78 -8.29
CA LEU A 227 -16.13 -0.21 -8.05
C LEU A 227 -16.74 -1.45 -7.39
N LYS A 228 -16.48 -2.62 -7.94
CA LYS A 228 -16.96 -3.90 -7.43
C LYS A 228 -15.90 -4.98 -7.52
N ALA A 229 -16.05 -6.05 -6.76
CA ALA A 229 -15.26 -7.26 -6.99
C ALA A 229 -15.63 -7.92 -8.32
N GLY A 230 -14.66 -8.57 -8.95
CA GLY A 230 -14.89 -9.41 -10.12
C GLY A 230 -15.67 -10.68 -9.80
N LYS A 231 -15.83 -11.54 -10.81
CA LYS A 231 -16.60 -12.80 -10.72
C LYS A 231 -16.05 -13.83 -9.73
N ASN A 232 -14.79 -13.69 -9.30
CA ASN A 232 -14.09 -14.65 -8.45
C ASN A 232 -13.84 -14.12 -7.03
N ALA A 233 -14.70 -13.21 -6.54
CA ALA A 233 -14.48 -12.46 -5.30
C ALA A 233 -13.18 -11.61 -5.36
N ALA A 234 -12.89 -10.89 -4.28
CA ALA A 234 -11.63 -10.17 -4.14
C ALA A 234 -11.15 -10.16 -2.69
N GLN A 235 -9.83 -10.24 -2.50
CA GLN A 235 -9.16 -9.95 -1.23
C GLN A 235 -8.31 -8.70 -1.44
N ILE A 236 -8.60 -7.64 -0.68
CA ILE A 236 -8.09 -6.29 -0.93
C ILE A 236 -7.40 -5.77 0.33
N TYR A 237 -6.14 -5.39 0.21
CA TYR A 237 -5.53 -4.46 1.16
C TYR A 237 -6.08 -3.06 0.86
N ARG A 238 -6.63 -2.40 1.88
CA ARG A 238 -7.23 -1.08 1.79
C ARG A 238 -6.57 -0.16 2.80
N LYS A 239 -6.03 0.96 2.34
CA LYS A 239 -5.60 2.08 3.19
C LYS A 239 -6.43 3.32 2.85
N ALA A 240 -7.02 3.96 3.86
CA ALA A 240 -7.82 5.17 3.68
C ALA A 240 -7.40 6.25 4.70
N GLY A 241 -7.66 7.51 4.38
CA GLY A 241 -7.40 8.64 5.30
C GLY A 241 -5.99 9.22 5.22
N HIS A 242 -5.05 8.54 4.57
CA HIS A 242 -3.62 8.86 4.56
C HIS A 242 -3.22 10.03 3.63
N LEU A 243 -4.12 10.49 2.76
CA LEU A 243 -3.85 11.56 1.79
C LEU A 243 -4.42 12.92 2.21
N THR A 244 -4.93 13.05 3.45
CA THR A 244 -5.30 14.38 3.97
C THR A 244 -4.08 15.29 4.06
N SER A 245 -4.26 16.61 3.92
CA SER A 245 -3.16 17.57 4.12
C SER A 245 -2.52 17.43 5.51
N LYS A 246 -3.32 17.08 6.52
CA LYS A 246 -2.83 16.81 7.88
C LYS A 246 -1.93 15.56 7.90
N ALA A 247 -2.41 14.42 7.41
CA ALA A 247 -1.63 13.18 7.37
C ALA A 247 -0.30 13.36 6.62
N LEU A 248 -0.35 13.94 5.42
CA LEU A 248 0.83 14.20 4.60
C LEU A 248 1.83 15.15 5.28
N SER A 249 1.35 16.14 6.04
CA SER A 249 2.24 17.07 6.78
C SER A 249 2.99 16.41 7.95
N MET A 250 2.51 15.25 8.40
CA MET A 250 3.08 14.50 9.52
C MET A 250 4.06 13.42 9.06
N GLU A 251 4.15 13.11 7.76
CA GLU A 251 5.17 12.22 7.24
C GLU A 251 6.57 12.86 7.39
N LYS A 252 7.55 12.08 7.87
CA LYS A 252 8.87 12.61 8.27
C LYS A 252 9.67 13.25 7.13
N MET A 253 9.43 12.83 5.89
CA MET A 253 9.79 13.65 4.75
C MET A 253 8.66 14.64 4.51
N GLN A 254 8.83 15.86 5.03
CA GLN A 254 8.11 16.99 4.49
C GLN A 254 8.34 16.97 2.98
N LEU A 255 7.26 16.92 2.20
CA LEU A 255 7.26 17.24 0.78
C LEU A 255 7.64 18.71 0.62
N ALA A 256 8.88 19.06 0.98
CA ALA A 256 9.42 20.38 0.78
C ALA A 256 9.34 20.64 -0.72
N THR A 257 8.46 21.58 -1.09
CA THR A 257 8.11 22.04 -2.46
C THR A 257 7.19 21.11 -3.27
N LEU A 258 5.91 21.07 -2.90
CA LEU A 258 4.80 20.95 -3.87
C LEU A 258 4.46 22.30 -4.55
N GLU A 259 5.09 23.39 -4.12
CA GLU A 259 5.05 24.70 -4.77
C GLU A 259 6.48 25.10 -5.17
N GLU A 260 6.80 24.89 -6.45
CA GLU A 260 7.65 25.74 -7.31
C GLU A 260 7.44 25.32 -8.77
#